data_AF-A7HP56-F1
#
_entry.id   AF-A7HP56-F1
#
_cell.length_a   1.000
_cell.length_b   1.000
_cell.length_c   1.000
_cell.angle_alpha   90.00
_cell.angle_beta   90.00
_cell.angle_gamma   90.00
#
_symmetry.space_group_name_H-M   'P 1'
#
loop_
_entity.id
_entity.type
_entity.pdbx_description
1 polymer ?
#
loop_
_entity_poly.entity_id
_entity_poly.type
_entity_poly.pdbx_seq_one_letter_code
_entity_poly.pdbx_strand_id
1 'polypeptide(L)'
;MRRRKMPLSLTGLLGRYRRDERGVISVMAVGALFLVLAVAMVVIDTGSMLYARRDLQAATDAAALGAVRQIGNAENAARSILDLNGYSPGDAPQVVTGIYSADPSLAPRDRFVEADGATEASQINAVRVIKYAEAPTYFASLFGFENLTRINAVSTAAYTKTVSFSAGTRVAELNSGLANQLLGGLLGTTLNLSLVDYNGLANANIDALMFLDALATQVGLEAGSDTYGDLLSGNATVADLVRAAVDVLNSETFDGNPAVARGALEAALNPAGNISVPLNDILNATPFLNRTIGSVASGASEGQSFNLLDLVSGTAMVLGQGNAVNFNVAGGVPPLASVSGSVTVGEPMARMAVGTVGDFVRTSQVTIQLDAYIDTGITLLADARVRVPIHISMAEGTATVSNIPCTEAGTMTALEGMTGTLAARYGTMANSTPTIATIRLNVPLLGNVNVIDLTASGSYPVGSSTQVVNFTQIDVENQSVRTVSADTAVFSGLAGALQIGQVVLLGGIPVPGLAGLLTTILSAVGNGLAVLDPIISSLLTTLGIKLGVMDMTVHGVRCNSPTLVL
;
A
#
# COMPACT_ATOMS: atom_id res chain seq x y z
N MET A 1 38.49 111.99 -21.18
CA MET A 1 37.04 112.28 -21.31
C MET A 1 36.39 111.31 -22.30
N ARG A 2 35.17 110.87 -21.96
CA ARG A 2 34.27 109.90 -22.61
C ARG A 2 34.40 109.69 -24.13
N ARG A 3 34.55 108.42 -24.55
CA ARG A 3 34.10 107.95 -25.88
C ARG A 3 32.64 107.48 -25.79
N ARG A 4 31.75 108.16 -26.52
CA ARG A 4 30.32 107.81 -26.71
C ARG A 4 30.21 106.45 -27.40
N LYS A 5 29.44 105.51 -26.81
CA LYS A 5 28.98 104.29 -27.49
C LYS A 5 27.81 104.65 -28.40
N MET A 6 27.90 104.29 -29.68
CA MET A 6 26.77 104.35 -30.63
C MET A 6 25.72 103.28 -30.28
N PRO A 7 24.41 103.56 -30.45
CA PRO A 7 23.37 102.56 -30.30
C PRO A 7 23.40 101.57 -31.48
N LEU A 8 23.43 100.26 -31.20
CA LEU A 8 23.28 99.21 -32.21
C LEU A 8 21.88 99.28 -32.83
N SER A 9 21.78 99.16 -34.15
CA SER A 9 20.49 99.07 -34.83
C SER A 9 19.82 97.71 -34.56
N LEU A 10 18.49 97.72 -34.44
CA LEU A 10 17.65 96.56 -34.11
C LEU A 10 17.93 95.35 -35.02
N THR A 11 18.22 95.60 -36.30
CA THR A 11 18.55 94.59 -37.32
C THR A 11 19.87 93.87 -37.03
N GLY A 12 20.87 94.55 -36.45
CA GLY A 12 22.14 93.94 -36.05
C GLY A 12 22.01 93.06 -34.81
N LEU A 13 21.04 93.36 -33.93
CA LEU A 13 20.71 92.59 -32.74
C LEU A 13 19.96 91.31 -33.10
N LEU A 14 18.97 91.40 -34.00
CA LEU A 14 18.23 90.25 -34.55
C LEU A 14 19.13 89.30 -35.36
N GLY A 15 20.07 89.85 -36.15
CA GLY A 15 21.03 89.03 -36.90
C GLY A 15 22.04 88.28 -36.02
N ARG A 16 22.41 88.84 -34.85
CA ARG A 16 23.22 88.14 -33.84
C ARG A 16 22.43 87.09 -33.08
N TYR A 17 21.19 87.40 -32.68
CA TYR A 17 20.29 86.44 -32.01
C TYR A 17 20.03 85.21 -32.90
N ARG A 18 19.82 85.42 -34.20
CA ARG A 18 19.60 84.32 -35.16
C ARG A 18 20.84 83.45 -35.44
N ARG A 19 22.05 83.92 -35.09
CA ARG A 19 23.32 83.15 -35.17
C ARG A 19 23.80 82.68 -33.80
N ASP A 20 23.05 82.91 -32.73
CA ASP A 20 23.45 82.56 -31.37
C ASP A 20 23.06 81.11 -31.07
N GLU A 21 24.02 80.20 -31.20
CA GLU A 21 23.85 78.76 -30.96
C GLU A 21 24.09 78.37 -29.49
N ARG A 22 24.38 79.34 -28.60
CA ARG A 22 24.76 79.10 -27.19
C ARG A 22 23.63 78.49 -26.33
N GLY A 23 22.43 78.33 -26.87
CA GLY A 23 21.28 77.67 -26.23
C GLY A 23 20.90 76.28 -26.77
N VAL A 24 21.58 75.76 -27.80
CA VAL A 24 21.22 74.44 -28.36
C VAL A 24 21.48 73.31 -27.35
N ILE A 25 22.58 73.42 -26.59
CA ILE A 25 22.94 72.46 -25.54
C ILE A 25 21.88 72.43 -24.44
N SER A 26 21.28 73.56 -24.07
CA SER A 26 20.23 73.58 -23.04
C SER A 26 18.94 72.93 -23.53
N VAL A 27 18.55 73.12 -24.80
CA VAL A 27 17.39 72.44 -25.40
C VAL A 27 17.62 70.92 -25.48
N MET A 28 18.81 70.49 -25.91
CA MET A 28 19.18 69.07 -25.93
C MET A 28 19.25 68.46 -24.53
N ALA A 29 19.80 69.18 -23.55
CA ALA A 29 19.87 68.73 -22.16
C ALA A 29 18.48 68.59 -21.52
N VAL A 30 17.58 69.55 -21.78
CA VAL A 30 16.18 69.47 -21.31
C VAL A 30 15.47 68.29 -21.96
N GLY A 31 15.62 68.09 -23.27
CA GLY A 31 15.04 66.92 -23.97
C GLY A 31 15.56 65.59 -23.44
N ALA A 32 16.87 65.49 -23.18
CA ALA A 32 17.47 64.29 -22.59
C ALA A 32 16.98 64.05 -21.15
N LEU A 33 16.86 65.10 -20.33
CA LEU A 33 16.31 65.00 -18.98
C LEU A 33 14.85 64.53 -19.01
N PHE A 34 14.02 65.08 -19.90
CA PHE A 34 12.64 64.63 -20.09
C PHE A 34 12.58 63.14 -20.47
N LEU A 35 13.45 62.68 -21.36
CA LEU A 35 13.51 61.28 -21.74
C LEU A 35 13.91 60.39 -20.56
N VAL A 36 14.92 60.80 -19.77
CA VAL A 36 15.33 60.06 -18.57
C VAL A 36 14.20 60.00 -17.54
N LEU A 37 13.48 61.11 -17.32
CA LEU A 37 12.33 61.15 -16.42
C LEU A 37 11.18 60.27 -16.91
N ALA A 38 10.86 60.31 -18.22
CA ALA A 38 9.83 59.47 -18.80
C ALA A 38 10.14 57.97 -18.64
N VAL A 39 11.40 57.56 -18.87
CA VAL A 39 11.84 56.18 -18.62
C VAL A 39 11.76 55.84 -17.13
N ALA A 40 12.20 56.73 -16.24
CA ALA A 40 12.12 56.51 -14.80
C ALA A 40 10.68 56.32 -14.31
N MET A 41 9.74 57.09 -14.84
CA MET A 41 8.31 56.95 -14.54
C MET A 41 7.77 55.56 -14.92
N VAL A 42 8.06 55.09 -16.14
CA VAL A 42 7.67 53.75 -16.60
C VAL A 42 8.30 52.65 -15.73
N VAL A 43 9.56 52.80 -15.36
CA VAL A 43 10.28 51.85 -14.50
C VAL A 43 9.67 51.79 -13.10
N ILE A 44 9.30 52.93 -12.51
CA ILE A 44 8.67 52.98 -11.18
C ILE A 44 7.33 52.27 -11.19
N ASP A 45 6.47 52.51 -12.18
CA ASP A 45 5.16 51.86 -12.27
C ASP A 45 5.25 50.37 -12.58
N THR A 46 6.15 49.98 -13.49
CA THR A 46 6.39 48.56 -13.76
C THR A 46 6.95 47.88 -12.51
N GLY A 47 7.82 48.57 -11.77
CA GLY A 47 8.37 48.11 -10.50
C GLY A 47 7.29 47.94 -9.42
N SER A 48 6.37 48.89 -9.28
CA SER A 48 5.26 48.80 -8.33
C SER A 48 4.31 47.65 -8.67
N MET A 49 3.97 47.48 -9.96
CA MET A 49 3.15 46.36 -10.42
C MET A 49 3.82 44.99 -10.18
N LEU A 50 5.11 44.86 -10.49
CA LEU A 50 5.86 43.62 -10.28
C LEU A 50 6.00 43.29 -8.78
N TYR A 51 6.20 44.31 -7.95
CA TYR A 51 6.21 44.14 -6.50
C TYR A 51 4.84 43.67 -5.98
N ALA A 52 3.76 44.36 -6.35
CA ALA A 52 2.40 43.99 -5.97
C ALA A 52 2.01 42.58 -6.45
N ARG A 53 2.43 42.19 -7.66
CA ARG A 53 2.19 40.84 -8.18
C ARG A 53 2.95 39.77 -7.39
N ARG A 54 4.20 40.01 -7.01
CA ARG A 54 5.00 39.06 -6.22
C ARG A 54 4.44 38.91 -4.80
N ASP A 55 4.02 40.01 -4.20
CA ASP A 55 3.39 40.01 -2.87
C ASP A 55 2.06 39.25 -2.90
N LEU A 56 1.21 39.51 -3.90
CA LEU A 56 -0.04 38.77 -4.12
C LEU A 56 0.22 37.28 -4.39
N GLN A 57 1.25 36.94 -5.16
CA GLN A 57 1.61 35.54 -5.43
C GLN A 57 2.04 34.84 -4.13
N ALA A 58 2.88 35.46 -3.30
CA ALA A 58 3.30 34.87 -2.03
C ALA A 58 2.11 34.60 -1.08
N ALA A 59 1.16 35.54 -1.00
CA ALA A 59 -0.07 35.36 -0.23
C ALA A 59 -0.96 34.23 -0.81
N THR A 60 -1.05 34.15 -2.13
CA THR A 60 -1.84 33.12 -2.83
C THR A 60 -1.21 31.73 -2.70
N ASP A 61 0.12 31.64 -2.72
CA ASP A 61 0.88 30.42 -2.48
C ASP A 61 0.68 29.90 -1.06
N ALA A 62 0.77 30.79 -0.06
CA ALA A 62 0.47 30.45 1.33
C ALA A 62 -0.98 29.98 1.49
N ALA A 63 -1.93 30.65 0.82
CA ALA A 63 -3.34 30.29 0.84
C ALA A 63 -3.59 28.91 0.22
N ALA A 64 -2.99 28.59 -0.92
CA ALA A 64 -3.09 27.28 -1.54
C ALA A 64 -2.50 26.17 -0.66
N LEU A 65 -1.30 26.38 -0.12
CA LEU A 65 -0.63 25.43 0.79
C LEU A 65 -1.42 25.18 2.07
N GLY A 66 -2.05 26.20 2.65
CA GLY A 66 -2.89 26.03 3.83
C GLY A 66 -4.24 25.41 3.52
N ALA A 67 -4.87 25.80 2.40
CA ALA A 67 -6.16 25.28 1.97
C ALA A 67 -6.11 23.78 1.68
N VAL A 68 -5.06 23.30 1.01
CA VAL A 68 -4.92 21.88 0.70
C VAL A 68 -4.64 21.01 1.94
N ARG A 69 -4.23 21.58 3.09
CA ARG A 69 -4.18 20.82 4.37
C ARG A 69 -5.57 20.57 4.95
N GLN A 70 -6.53 21.41 4.60
CA GLN A 70 -7.92 21.35 5.05
C GLN A 70 -8.85 21.27 3.85
N ILE A 71 -8.68 20.26 2.97
CA ILE A 71 -9.43 20.14 1.71
C ILE A 71 -10.95 20.25 1.93
N GLY A 72 -11.48 19.60 2.97
CA GLY A 72 -12.91 19.68 3.32
C GLY A 72 -13.40 21.08 3.73
N ASN A 73 -12.50 22.02 4.01
CA ASN A 73 -12.78 23.41 4.36
C ASN A 73 -11.86 24.40 3.59
N ALA A 74 -11.43 24.01 2.38
CA ALA A 74 -10.37 24.70 1.63
C ALA A 74 -10.67 26.18 1.39
N GLU A 75 -11.93 26.51 1.11
CA GLU A 75 -12.37 27.88 0.82
C GLU A 75 -12.18 28.82 2.01
N ASN A 76 -12.58 28.39 3.21
CA ASN A 76 -12.42 29.19 4.43
C ASN A 76 -10.95 29.28 4.86
N ALA A 77 -10.19 28.20 4.70
CA ALA A 77 -8.77 28.18 4.98
C ALA A 77 -7.99 29.15 4.06
N ALA A 78 -8.26 29.13 2.75
CA ALA A 78 -7.66 30.05 1.79
C ALA A 78 -8.01 31.51 2.10
N ARG A 79 -9.28 31.80 2.39
CA ARG A 79 -9.75 33.16 2.77
C ARG A 79 -9.03 33.67 4.01
N SER A 80 -9.02 32.90 5.08
CA SER A 80 -8.37 33.27 6.34
C SER A 80 -6.89 33.62 6.13
N ILE A 81 -6.17 32.83 5.33
CA ILE A 81 -4.76 33.09 5.03
C ILE A 81 -4.59 34.36 4.18
N LEU A 82 -5.43 34.57 3.16
CA LEU A 82 -5.39 35.81 2.37
C LEU A 82 -5.71 37.05 3.20
N ASP A 83 -6.68 36.94 4.12
CA ASP A 83 -7.06 38.01 5.05
C ASP A 83 -5.89 38.38 5.98
N LEU A 84 -5.20 37.38 6.53
CA LEU A 84 -3.99 37.57 7.35
C LEU A 84 -2.84 38.23 6.57
N ASN A 85 -2.81 38.08 5.24
CA ASN A 85 -1.84 38.73 4.36
C ASN A 85 -2.34 40.09 3.81
N GLY A 86 -3.45 40.63 4.33
CA GLY A 86 -3.95 41.95 3.94
C GLY A 86 -4.79 41.97 2.65
N TYR A 87 -5.16 40.81 2.11
CA TYR A 87 -5.92 40.68 0.86
C TYR A 87 -7.43 40.44 1.08
N SER A 88 -7.96 40.94 2.20
CA SER A 88 -9.37 40.85 2.60
C SER A 88 -10.33 41.72 1.76
N PRO A 89 -10.04 43.01 1.48
CA PRO A 89 -10.92 43.82 0.63
C PRO A 89 -10.87 43.41 -0.85
N GLY A 90 -12.00 43.58 -1.55
CA GLY A 90 -12.13 43.31 -2.99
C GLY A 90 -12.80 41.96 -3.29
N ASP A 91 -12.41 41.33 -4.39
CA ASP A 91 -13.03 40.08 -4.86
C ASP A 91 -12.69 38.90 -3.93
N ALA A 92 -13.68 38.07 -3.60
CA ALA A 92 -13.42 36.82 -2.91
C ALA A 92 -12.47 35.93 -3.73
N PRO A 93 -11.54 35.18 -3.10
CA PRO A 93 -10.72 34.23 -3.83
C PRO A 93 -11.59 33.15 -4.47
N GLN A 94 -11.23 32.73 -5.68
CA GLN A 94 -11.78 31.52 -6.28
C GLN A 94 -10.94 30.35 -5.81
N VAL A 95 -11.57 29.38 -5.17
CA VAL A 95 -10.91 28.19 -4.63
C VAL A 95 -11.52 26.98 -5.30
N VAL A 96 -10.68 26.21 -5.99
CA VAL A 96 -11.10 25.04 -6.75
C VAL A 96 -10.35 23.82 -6.24
N THR A 97 -11.08 22.83 -5.77
CA THR A 97 -10.52 21.52 -5.38
C THR A 97 -10.39 20.62 -6.60
N GLY A 98 -9.40 19.73 -6.60
CA GLY A 98 -9.19 18.81 -7.71
C GLY A 98 -8.22 17.68 -7.39
N ILE A 99 -7.92 16.91 -8.42
CA ILE A 99 -6.92 15.85 -8.41
C ILE A 99 -5.69 16.35 -9.15
N TYR A 100 -4.53 16.24 -8.50
CA TYR A 100 -3.23 16.46 -9.10
C TYR A 100 -2.49 15.14 -9.28
N SER A 101 -2.00 14.89 -10.51
CA SER A 101 -1.12 13.79 -10.86
C SER A 101 0.28 14.31 -11.21
N ALA A 102 1.31 13.76 -10.55
CA ALA A 102 2.71 14.12 -10.82
C ALA A 102 3.29 13.45 -12.08
N ASP A 103 2.43 12.92 -12.94
CA ASP A 103 2.82 12.19 -14.14
C ASP A 103 3.63 13.08 -15.11
N PRO A 104 4.91 12.75 -15.36
CA PRO A 104 5.76 13.52 -16.26
C PRO A 104 5.30 13.46 -17.72
N SER A 105 4.55 12.44 -18.12
CA SER A 105 4.01 12.28 -19.47
C SER A 105 2.89 13.29 -19.80
N LEU A 106 2.22 13.83 -18.76
CA LEU A 106 1.21 14.86 -18.90
C LEU A 106 1.86 16.26 -18.97
N ALA A 107 1.33 17.12 -19.84
CA ALA A 107 1.71 18.54 -19.85
C ALA A 107 1.30 19.21 -18.53
N PRO A 108 2.04 20.21 -18.01
CA PRO A 108 1.76 20.79 -16.68
C PRO A 108 0.30 21.19 -16.46
N ARG A 109 -0.32 21.85 -17.45
CA ARG A 109 -1.74 22.26 -17.39
C ARG A 109 -2.75 21.12 -17.24
N ASP A 110 -2.38 19.92 -17.67
CA ASP A 110 -3.25 18.73 -17.69
C ASP A 110 -3.02 17.85 -16.43
N ARG A 111 -2.08 18.24 -15.56
CA ARG A 111 -1.77 17.54 -14.30
C ARG A 111 -2.73 17.84 -13.18
N PHE A 112 -3.46 18.96 -13.25
CA PHE A 112 -4.52 19.31 -12.30
C PHE A 112 -5.89 19.24 -13.00
N VAL A 113 -6.76 18.38 -12.51
CA VAL A 113 -8.13 18.22 -12.98
C VAL A 113 -9.07 18.68 -11.87
N GLU A 114 -9.98 19.61 -12.20
CA GLU A 114 -10.98 20.10 -11.26
C GLU A 114 -11.92 18.96 -10.85
N ALA A 115 -12.24 18.88 -9.55
CA ALA A 115 -13.20 17.90 -9.06
C ALA A 115 -14.60 18.27 -9.56
N ASP A 116 -15.32 17.27 -10.04
CA ASP A 116 -16.72 17.37 -10.45
C ASP A 116 -17.63 16.56 -9.52
N GLY A 117 -18.93 16.51 -9.83
CA GLY A 117 -19.90 15.75 -9.03
C GLY A 117 -19.72 14.22 -9.04
N ALA A 118 -18.82 13.69 -9.89
CA ALA A 118 -18.47 12.27 -9.94
C ALA A 118 -17.14 11.97 -9.22
N THR A 119 -16.42 13.01 -8.80
CA THR A 119 -15.13 12.86 -8.12
C THR A 119 -15.35 12.51 -6.66
N GLU A 120 -14.87 11.35 -6.23
CA GLU A 120 -14.94 10.93 -4.83
C GLU A 120 -14.10 11.87 -3.94
N ALA A 121 -14.68 12.31 -2.82
CA ALA A 121 -14.02 13.28 -1.93
C ALA A 121 -12.67 12.76 -1.40
N SER A 122 -12.49 11.44 -1.33
CA SER A 122 -11.25 10.76 -0.94
C SER A 122 -10.12 10.86 -1.96
N GLN A 123 -10.43 11.11 -3.23
CA GLN A 123 -9.45 11.22 -4.32
C GLN A 123 -8.91 12.64 -4.48
N ILE A 124 -9.62 13.64 -3.95
CA ILE A 124 -9.22 15.05 -4.02
C ILE A 124 -7.95 15.24 -3.18
N ASN A 125 -6.86 15.65 -3.84
CA ASN A 125 -5.56 15.87 -3.21
C ASN A 125 -4.96 17.25 -3.51
N ALA A 126 -5.64 18.11 -4.26
CA ALA A 126 -5.11 19.41 -4.67
C ALA A 126 -6.14 20.55 -4.58
N VAL A 127 -5.63 21.76 -4.39
CA VAL A 127 -6.41 22.99 -4.36
C VAL A 127 -5.72 24.06 -5.21
N ARG A 128 -6.49 24.66 -6.11
CA ARG A 128 -6.10 25.84 -6.89
C ARG A 128 -6.79 27.08 -6.32
N VAL A 129 -6.00 28.08 -5.96
CA VAL A 129 -6.46 29.38 -5.48
C VAL A 129 -6.16 30.44 -6.53
N ILE A 130 -7.17 31.24 -6.88
CA ILE A 130 -7.05 32.38 -7.77
C ILE A 130 -7.49 33.62 -7.00
N LYS A 131 -6.61 34.62 -6.91
CA LYS A 131 -6.92 35.89 -6.26
C LYS A 131 -6.63 37.05 -7.21
N TYR A 132 -7.56 38.01 -7.23
CA TYR A 132 -7.43 39.29 -7.92
C TYR A 132 -7.17 40.41 -6.90
N ALA A 133 -6.35 41.38 -7.28
CA ALA A 133 -6.11 42.59 -6.50
C ALA A 133 -5.87 43.78 -7.43
N GLU A 134 -5.88 44.99 -6.86
CA GLU A 134 -5.54 46.22 -7.57
C GLU A 134 -4.14 46.68 -7.17
N ALA A 135 -3.28 46.93 -8.16
CA ALA A 135 -1.94 47.46 -7.96
C ALA A 135 -1.91 48.96 -8.30
N PRO A 136 -1.34 49.82 -7.44
CA PRO A 136 -1.21 51.24 -7.73
C PRO A 136 -0.16 51.50 -8.81
N THR A 137 -0.51 52.44 -9.69
CA THR A 137 0.42 53.05 -10.65
C THR A 137 0.55 54.53 -10.36
N TYR A 138 1.78 55.02 -10.25
CA TYR A 138 2.07 56.38 -9.81
C TYR A 138 2.15 57.39 -10.95
N PHE A 139 2.61 56.97 -12.14
CA PHE A 139 2.84 57.86 -13.29
C PHE A 139 2.05 57.47 -14.54
N ALA A 140 1.33 56.34 -14.54
CA ALA A 140 0.62 55.81 -15.69
C ALA A 140 -0.50 56.75 -16.17
N SER A 141 -1.08 57.55 -15.27
CA SER A 141 -2.04 58.61 -15.64
C SER A 141 -1.45 59.73 -16.49
N LEU A 142 -0.13 59.98 -16.42
CA LEU A 142 0.54 60.91 -17.33
C LEU A 142 0.56 60.41 -18.77
N PHE A 143 0.31 59.12 -18.98
CA PHE A 143 0.22 58.46 -20.28
C PHE A 143 -1.21 58.03 -20.65
N GLY A 144 -2.22 58.47 -19.88
CA GLY A 144 -3.63 58.19 -20.16
C GLY A 144 -4.17 56.85 -19.63
N PHE A 145 -3.43 56.18 -18.74
CA PHE A 145 -3.90 54.98 -18.04
C PHE A 145 -4.54 55.33 -16.69
N GLU A 146 -5.25 54.38 -16.08
CA GLU A 146 -5.80 54.54 -14.73
C GLU A 146 -4.69 54.46 -13.66
N ASN A 147 -4.97 54.97 -12.45
CA ASN A 147 -4.03 54.94 -11.31
C ASN A 147 -4.01 53.58 -10.58
N LEU A 148 -4.84 52.63 -11.01
CA LEU A 148 -4.96 51.29 -10.49
C LEU A 148 -4.98 50.33 -11.68
N THR A 149 -4.30 49.19 -11.54
CA THR A 149 -4.31 48.13 -12.55
C THR A 149 -4.64 46.82 -11.87
N ARG A 150 -5.59 46.07 -12.44
CA ARG A 150 -5.97 44.76 -11.92
C ARG A 150 -4.86 43.75 -12.19
N ILE A 151 -4.43 43.08 -11.13
CA ILE A 151 -3.46 41.99 -11.16
C ILE A 151 -4.11 40.71 -10.63
N ASN A 152 -3.55 39.57 -11.00
CA ASN A 152 -3.98 38.28 -10.46
C ASN A 152 -2.78 37.39 -10.13
N ALA A 153 -3.03 36.47 -9.20
CA ALA A 153 -2.17 35.35 -8.87
C ALA A 153 -2.97 34.07 -8.91
N VAL A 154 -2.31 33.01 -9.38
CA VAL A 154 -2.86 31.65 -9.40
C VAL A 154 -1.82 30.77 -8.71
N SER A 155 -2.27 29.96 -7.77
CA SER A 155 -1.42 28.99 -7.11
C SER A 155 -2.16 27.68 -6.95
N THR A 156 -1.50 26.58 -7.32
CA THR A 156 -2.01 25.23 -7.13
C THR A 156 -1.11 24.53 -6.14
N ALA A 157 -1.70 23.96 -5.09
CA ALA A 157 -0.98 23.14 -4.12
C ALA A 157 -1.54 21.73 -4.13
N ALA A 158 -0.66 20.74 -4.04
CA ALA A 158 -1.01 19.34 -3.90
C ALA A 158 -0.51 18.79 -2.56
N TYR A 159 -1.32 17.93 -1.96
CA TYR A 159 -1.02 17.22 -0.74
C TYR A 159 -1.26 15.71 -0.93
N THR A 160 -0.24 15.02 -1.42
CA THR A 160 -0.27 13.57 -1.60
C THR A 160 0.19 12.88 -0.32
N LYS A 161 -0.69 12.05 0.23
CA LYS A 161 -0.42 11.20 1.38
C LYS A 161 -0.32 9.77 0.91
N THR A 162 0.68 9.04 1.37
CA THR A 162 0.87 7.64 1.00
C THR A 162 1.04 6.78 2.26
N VAL A 163 0.71 5.50 2.13
CA VAL A 163 0.86 4.51 3.17
C VAL A 163 1.54 3.29 2.58
N SER A 164 2.52 2.73 3.30
CA SER A 164 3.01 1.38 3.05
C SER A 164 2.30 0.41 3.98
N PHE A 165 1.71 -0.64 3.43
CA PHE A 165 0.92 -1.61 4.17
C PHE A 165 1.01 -2.99 3.55
N SER A 166 0.75 -4.01 4.36
CA SER A 166 0.59 -5.39 3.89
C SER A 166 -0.67 -6.02 4.44
N ALA A 167 -1.19 -7.00 3.68
CA ALA A 167 -2.29 -7.85 4.10
C ALA A 167 -1.91 -9.30 3.97
N GLY A 168 -2.21 -10.03 5.03
CA GLY A 168 -1.60 -11.33 5.25
C GLY A 168 -1.34 -11.50 6.72
N THR A 169 -1.34 -12.74 7.16
CA THR A 169 -1.25 -13.03 8.58
C THR A 169 0.19 -12.94 9.05
N ARG A 170 0.38 -12.33 10.23
CA ARG A 170 1.71 -12.32 10.84
C ARG A 170 1.88 -13.60 11.63
N VAL A 171 3.11 -14.11 11.61
CA VAL A 171 3.52 -15.27 12.40
C VAL A 171 3.54 -14.88 13.88
N ALA A 172 2.47 -15.19 14.63
CA ALA A 172 2.41 -14.94 16.07
C ALA A 172 3.16 -16.02 16.88
N GLU A 173 3.09 -17.28 16.44
CA GLU A 173 3.83 -18.40 17.02
C GLU A 173 4.40 -19.26 15.89
N LEU A 174 5.73 -19.19 15.72
CA LEU A 174 6.39 -19.92 14.64
C LEU A 174 6.86 -21.30 15.11
N ASN A 175 6.42 -22.34 14.40
CA ASN A 175 7.13 -23.61 14.37
C ASN A 175 8.13 -23.61 13.20
N SER A 176 9.42 -23.39 13.50
CA SER A 176 10.45 -23.28 12.46
C SER A 176 10.54 -24.52 11.57
N GLY A 177 10.29 -25.72 12.11
CA GLY A 177 10.29 -26.96 11.34
C GLY A 177 9.19 -27.00 10.28
N LEU A 178 7.97 -26.62 10.66
CA LEU A 178 6.82 -26.56 9.75
C LEU A 178 6.95 -25.44 8.72
N ALA A 179 7.50 -24.31 9.15
CA ALA A 179 7.81 -23.18 8.27
C ALA A 179 8.78 -23.53 7.17
N ASN A 180 9.85 -24.22 7.55
CA ASN A 180 10.85 -24.69 6.60
C ASN A 180 10.25 -25.71 5.61
N GLN A 181 9.34 -26.58 6.05
CA GLN A 181 8.65 -27.52 5.16
C GLN A 181 7.77 -26.80 4.13
N LEU A 182 6.95 -25.84 4.58
CA LEU A 182 6.00 -25.16 3.73
C LEU A 182 6.66 -24.14 2.80
N LEU A 183 7.46 -23.23 3.34
CA LEU A 183 8.16 -22.23 2.52
C LEU A 183 9.20 -22.89 1.62
N GLY A 184 9.92 -23.91 2.12
CA GLY A 184 10.82 -24.69 1.27
C GLY A 184 10.08 -25.41 0.16
N GLY A 185 8.96 -26.06 0.47
CA GLY A 185 8.14 -26.73 -0.53
C GLY A 185 7.57 -25.79 -1.60
N LEU A 186 7.13 -24.59 -1.21
CA LEU A 186 6.65 -23.55 -2.14
C LEU A 186 7.77 -22.99 -3.01
N LEU A 187 8.97 -22.78 -2.43
CA LEU A 187 10.16 -22.34 -3.16
C LEU A 187 10.78 -23.45 -4.02
N GLY A 188 10.38 -24.71 -3.83
CA GLY A 188 10.99 -25.88 -4.47
C GLY A 188 12.36 -26.25 -3.91
N THR A 189 12.66 -25.87 -2.67
CA THR A 189 13.97 -26.00 -2.03
C THR A 189 13.86 -26.54 -0.59
N THR A 190 15.00 -26.81 0.06
CA THR A 190 15.01 -27.21 1.48
C THR A 190 15.47 -26.04 2.33
N LEU A 191 14.58 -25.53 3.18
CA LEU A 191 14.92 -24.47 4.12
C LEU A 191 15.36 -25.03 5.47
N ASN A 192 16.25 -24.30 6.14
CA ASN A 192 16.67 -24.60 7.50
C ASN A 192 16.88 -23.31 8.32
N LEU A 193 15.84 -22.48 8.35
CA LEU A 193 15.83 -21.26 9.13
C LEU A 193 15.47 -21.55 10.60
N SER A 194 16.16 -20.90 11.52
CA SER A 194 15.87 -20.92 12.95
C SER A 194 14.82 -19.89 13.33
N LEU A 195 14.27 -19.97 14.55
CA LEU A 195 13.35 -18.95 15.06
C LEU A 195 13.97 -17.53 15.07
N VAL A 196 15.29 -17.44 15.28
CA VAL A 196 16.02 -16.17 15.25
C VAL A 196 16.05 -15.60 13.84
N ASP A 197 16.24 -16.44 12.82
CA ASP A 197 16.26 -16.02 11.40
C ASP A 197 14.90 -15.48 10.98
N TYR A 198 13.82 -16.18 11.32
CA TYR A 198 12.46 -15.73 11.04
C TYR A 198 12.10 -14.43 11.78
N ASN A 199 12.49 -14.29 13.05
CA ASN A 199 12.31 -13.03 13.77
C ASN A 199 13.16 -11.91 13.15
N GLY A 200 14.35 -12.24 12.65
CA GLY A 200 15.19 -11.33 11.88
C GLY A 200 14.49 -10.82 10.64
N LEU A 201 13.89 -11.71 9.83
CA LEU A 201 13.11 -11.33 8.65
C LEU A 201 11.83 -10.56 8.99
N ALA A 202 11.09 -11.01 10.00
CA ALA A 202 9.81 -10.42 10.39
C ALA A 202 9.95 -9.00 10.92
N ASN A 203 11.07 -8.68 11.56
CA ASN A 203 11.35 -7.35 12.11
C ASN A 203 12.20 -6.47 11.18
N ALA A 204 12.62 -7.00 10.03
CA ALA A 204 13.45 -6.29 9.07
C ALA A 204 12.59 -5.58 8.02
N ASN A 205 12.76 -4.26 7.95
CA ASN A 205 12.08 -3.42 6.98
C ASN A 205 13.10 -2.62 6.18
N ILE A 206 12.96 -2.64 4.85
CA ILE A 206 13.82 -1.91 3.92
C ILE A 206 13.04 -0.78 3.29
N ASP A 207 13.68 0.35 2.98
CA ASP A 207 13.00 1.45 2.29
C ASP A 207 12.51 0.99 0.91
N ALA A 208 11.21 1.22 0.67
CA ALA A 208 10.53 0.73 -0.52
C ALA A 208 11.12 1.34 -1.81
N LEU A 209 11.48 2.63 -1.80
CA LEU A 209 11.99 3.29 -2.99
C LEU A 209 13.45 2.96 -3.25
N MET A 210 14.28 2.91 -2.20
CA MET A 210 15.67 2.46 -2.33
C MET A 210 15.72 1.02 -2.84
N PHE A 211 14.79 0.17 -2.39
CA PHE A 211 14.67 -1.20 -2.90
C PHE A 211 14.29 -1.23 -4.38
N LEU A 212 13.29 -0.44 -4.79
CA LEU A 212 12.89 -0.36 -6.19
C LEU A 212 13.99 0.22 -7.10
N ASP A 213 14.76 1.21 -6.63
CA ASP A 213 15.91 1.76 -7.35
C ASP A 213 17.05 0.73 -7.48
N ALA A 214 17.35 0.01 -6.40
CA ALA A 214 18.33 -1.06 -6.41
C ALA A 214 17.89 -2.17 -7.37
N LEU A 215 16.62 -2.57 -7.32
CA LEU A 215 16.05 -3.61 -8.19
C LEU A 215 16.05 -3.19 -9.67
N ALA A 216 15.66 -1.95 -9.97
CA ALA A 216 15.74 -1.38 -11.32
C ALA A 216 17.16 -1.51 -11.90
N THR A 217 18.17 -1.22 -11.07
CA THR A 217 19.59 -1.38 -11.45
C THR A 217 19.95 -2.84 -11.73
N GLN A 218 19.45 -3.79 -10.92
CA GLN A 218 19.71 -5.22 -11.12
C GLN A 218 19.09 -5.76 -12.42
N VAL A 219 17.89 -5.28 -12.79
CA VAL A 219 17.21 -5.70 -14.03
C VAL A 219 17.61 -4.89 -15.27
N GLY A 220 18.53 -3.92 -15.12
CA GLY A 220 19.10 -3.15 -16.23
C GLY A 220 18.23 -2.00 -16.75
N LEU A 221 17.33 -1.46 -15.92
CA LEU A 221 16.59 -0.25 -16.23
C LEU A 221 17.43 1.00 -15.94
N GLU A 222 17.27 2.03 -16.77
CA GLU A 222 18.07 3.25 -16.73
C GLU A 222 17.36 4.35 -15.92
N ALA A 223 18.07 4.91 -14.94
CA ALA A 223 17.57 6.04 -14.17
C ALA A 223 17.36 7.28 -15.06
N GLY A 224 16.19 7.92 -14.93
CA GLY A 224 15.82 9.12 -15.67
C GLY A 224 15.15 8.89 -17.04
N SER A 225 15.19 7.67 -17.59
CA SER A 225 14.49 7.29 -18.82
C SER A 225 13.34 6.32 -18.54
N ASP A 226 13.59 5.27 -17.77
CA ASP A 226 12.59 4.26 -17.41
C ASP A 226 11.80 4.66 -16.15
N THR A 227 10.61 4.08 -16.00
CA THR A 227 9.69 4.33 -14.89
C THR A 227 9.59 3.15 -13.94
N TYR A 228 9.11 3.37 -12.71
CA TYR A 228 8.81 2.25 -11.81
C TYR A 228 7.65 1.38 -12.33
N GLY A 229 6.80 1.91 -13.22
CA GLY A 229 5.79 1.13 -13.93
C GLY A 229 6.42 0.10 -14.87
N ASP A 230 7.46 0.51 -15.61
CA ASP A 230 8.22 -0.41 -16.47
C ASP A 230 8.84 -1.54 -15.65
N LEU A 231 9.41 -1.21 -14.48
CA LEU A 231 9.92 -2.20 -13.53
C LEU A 231 8.82 -3.17 -13.07
N LEU A 232 7.72 -2.66 -12.51
CA LEU A 232 6.67 -3.50 -11.91
C LEU A 232 5.89 -4.35 -12.91
N SER A 233 5.85 -3.94 -14.18
CA SER A 233 5.26 -4.74 -15.27
C SER A 233 6.20 -5.84 -15.79
N GLY A 234 7.47 -5.80 -15.40
CA GLY A 234 8.49 -6.75 -15.81
C GLY A 234 8.64 -7.95 -14.88
N ASN A 235 9.62 -8.79 -15.22
CA ASN A 235 10.04 -9.91 -14.40
C ASN A 235 11.43 -9.64 -13.83
N ALA A 236 11.67 -10.11 -12.60
CA ALA A 236 13.01 -10.15 -12.00
C ALA A 236 13.36 -11.58 -11.61
N THR A 237 14.65 -11.91 -11.53
CA THR A 237 15.05 -13.18 -10.90
C THR A 237 14.98 -13.06 -9.39
N VAL A 238 14.76 -14.18 -8.70
CA VAL A 238 14.81 -14.22 -7.23
C VAL A 238 16.16 -13.71 -6.72
N ALA A 239 17.26 -13.96 -7.45
CA ALA A 239 18.56 -13.43 -7.11
C ALA A 239 18.63 -11.90 -7.22
N ASP A 240 17.92 -11.29 -8.18
CA ASP A 240 17.85 -9.83 -8.31
C ASP A 240 17.10 -9.22 -7.12
N LEU A 241 15.99 -9.84 -6.68
CA LEU A 241 15.26 -9.44 -5.46
C LEU A 241 16.15 -9.49 -4.22
N VAL A 242 16.90 -10.59 -4.04
CA VAL A 242 17.83 -10.74 -2.91
C VAL A 242 18.92 -9.68 -2.98
N ARG A 243 19.58 -9.49 -4.13
CA ARG A 243 20.65 -8.50 -4.26
C ARG A 243 20.15 -7.09 -3.98
N ALA A 244 19.00 -6.70 -4.53
CA ALA A 244 18.40 -5.40 -4.27
C ALA A 244 18.08 -5.18 -2.79
N ALA A 245 17.50 -6.18 -2.11
CA ALA A 245 17.23 -6.09 -0.68
C ALA A 245 18.52 -6.04 0.16
N VAL A 246 19.55 -6.80 -0.21
CA VAL A 246 20.86 -6.78 0.45
C VAL A 246 21.57 -5.45 0.26
N ASP A 247 21.48 -4.83 -0.92
CA ASP A 247 22.04 -3.50 -1.20
C ASP A 247 21.43 -2.45 -0.25
N VAL A 248 20.11 -2.49 -0.03
CA VAL A 248 19.44 -1.60 0.93
C VAL A 248 19.80 -1.94 2.38
N LEU A 249 19.87 -3.23 2.76
CA LEU A 249 20.29 -3.64 4.11
C LEU A 249 21.71 -3.23 4.47
N ASN A 250 22.58 -3.02 3.47
CA ASN A 250 23.93 -2.52 3.68
C ASN A 250 23.99 -0.98 3.78
N SER A 251 22.89 -0.28 3.48
CA SER A 251 22.76 1.16 3.68
C SER A 251 22.39 1.48 5.15
N GLU A 252 22.77 2.66 5.64
CA GLU A 252 22.72 3.03 7.08
C GLU A 252 21.30 3.22 7.66
N THR A 253 20.23 2.87 6.93
CA THR A 253 18.84 3.12 7.31
C THR A 253 18.09 1.79 7.52
N PHE A 254 18.09 1.27 8.74
CA PHE A 254 17.47 -0.02 9.05
C PHE A 254 17.01 -0.15 10.50
N ASP A 255 15.83 -0.77 10.70
CA ASP A 255 15.35 -1.24 11.99
C ASP A 255 15.61 -2.75 12.15
N GLY A 256 16.40 -3.13 13.18
CA GLY A 256 16.69 -4.53 13.55
C GLY A 256 18.18 -4.92 13.51
N ASN A 257 18.49 -6.22 13.42
CA ASN A 257 19.86 -6.71 13.18
C ASN A 257 20.05 -7.08 11.68
N PRO A 258 20.71 -6.22 10.88
CA PRO A 258 20.79 -6.39 9.43
C PRO A 258 21.59 -7.64 9.02
N ALA A 259 22.54 -8.07 9.86
CA ALA A 259 23.32 -9.28 9.59
C ALA A 259 22.47 -10.56 9.69
N VAL A 260 21.56 -10.63 10.68
CA VAL A 260 20.64 -11.76 10.84
C VAL A 260 19.62 -11.77 9.69
N ALA A 261 19.00 -10.62 9.41
CA ALA A 261 18.01 -10.48 8.35
C ALA A 261 18.59 -10.84 6.97
N ARG A 262 19.80 -10.36 6.65
CA ARG A 262 20.52 -10.70 5.42
C ARG A 262 20.79 -12.20 5.32
N GLY A 263 21.39 -12.80 6.36
CA GLY A 263 21.71 -14.22 6.35
C GLY A 263 20.47 -15.10 6.18
N ALA A 264 19.37 -14.73 6.85
CA ALA A 264 18.08 -15.40 6.71
C ALA A 264 17.47 -15.24 5.30
N LEU A 265 17.54 -14.04 4.72
CA LEU A 265 17.03 -13.74 3.38
C LEU A 265 17.78 -14.55 2.31
N GLU A 266 19.10 -14.53 2.37
CA GLU A 266 19.98 -15.28 1.46
C GLU A 266 19.75 -16.79 1.60
N ALA A 267 19.66 -17.30 2.82
CA ALA A 267 19.36 -18.71 3.07
C ALA A 267 17.98 -19.12 2.56
N ALA A 268 17.00 -18.21 2.61
CA ALA A 268 15.65 -18.45 2.12
C ALA A 268 15.57 -18.50 0.59
N LEU A 269 16.13 -17.50 -0.09
CA LEU A 269 15.81 -17.23 -1.49
C LEU A 269 16.93 -17.58 -2.48
N ASN A 270 18.20 -17.58 -2.09
CA ASN A 270 19.31 -17.93 -3.00
C ASN A 270 19.17 -19.32 -3.65
N PRO A 271 18.67 -20.37 -2.95
CA PRO A 271 18.43 -21.67 -3.58
C PRO A 271 17.50 -21.63 -4.81
N ALA A 272 16.60 -20.64 -4.87
CA ALA A 272 15.68 -20.39 -5.99
C ALA A 272 16.14 -19.26 -6.93
N GLY A 273 17.40 -18.80 -6.80
CA GLY A 273 17.88 -17.53 -7.37
C GLY A 273 17.71 -17.35 -8.89
N ASN A 274 17.77 -18.41 -9.67
CA ASN A 274 17.67 -18.34 -11.14
C ASN A 274 16.24 -18.31 -11.67
N ILE A 275 15.23 -18.44 -10.80
CA ILE A 275 13.83 -18.45 -11.22
C ILE A 275 13.36 -17.01 -11.41
N SER A 276 12.70 -16.76 -12.54
CA SER A 276 12.12 -15.46 -12.86
C SER A 276 10.69 -15.38 -12.33
N VAL A 277 10.35 -14.25 -11.70
CA VAL A 277 9.05 -13.99 -11.08
C VAL A 277 8.49 -12.64 -11.57
N PRO A 278 7.18 -12.57 -11.82
CA PRO A 278 6.49 -11.31 -12.11
C PRO A 278 6.44 -10.42 -10.85
N LEU A 279 6.85 -9.16 -10.97
CA LEU A 279 7.01 -8.28 -9.80
C LEU A 279 5.68 -7.78 -9.22
N ASN A 280 4.70 -7.54 -10.09
CA ASN A 280 3.34 -7.15 -9.74
C ASN A 280 2.60 -8.18 -8.87
N ASP A 281 3.04 -9.45 -8.86
CA ASP A 281 2.44 -10.50 -8.04
C ASP A 281 3.08 -10.57 -6.63
N ILE A 282 4.19 -9.86 -6.41
CA ILE A 282 4.91 -9.83 -5.12
C ILE A 282 4.61 -8.53 -4.37
N LEU A 283 4.75 -7.39 -5.06
CA LEU A 283 4.62 -6.06 -4.47
C LEU A 283 3.93 -5.10 -5.41
N ASN A 284 3.25 -4.12 -4.84
CA ASN A 284 2.56 -3.06 -5.56
C ASN A 284 3.10 -1.68 -5.13
N ALA A 285 3.35 -0.79 -6.08
CA ALA A 285 3.70 0.59 -5.78
C ALA A 285 2.99 1.56 -6.73
N THR A 286 1.65 1.44 -6.80
CA THR A 286 0.78 2.29 -7.64
C THR A 286 1.17 3.77 -7.65
N PRO A 287 1.46 4.43 -6.50
CA PRO A 287 1.79 5.85 -6.47
C PRO A 287 3.09 6.23 -7.19
N PHE A 288 3.94 5.25 -7.52
CA PHE A 288 5.24 5.46 -8.16
C PHE A 288 5.26 5.06 -9.63
N LEU A 289 4.23 4.41 -10.17
CA LEU A 289 4.25 3.83 -11.52
C LEU A 289 4.72 4.83 -12.59
N ASN A 290 4.22 6.06 -12.56
CA ASN A 290 4.55 7.06 -13.58
C ASN A 290 5.80 7.88 -13.23
N ARG A 291 6.49 7.58 -12.12
CA ARG A 291 7.72 8.28 -11.75
C ARG A 291 8.91 7.63 -12.43
N THR A 292 9.84 8.47 -12.90
CA THR A 292 11.11 7.99 -13.44
C THR A 292 12.00 7.44 -12.31
N ILE A 293 12.71 6.36 -12.60
CA ILE A 293 13.67 5.74 -11.68
C ILE A 293 14.74 6.78 -11.31
N GLY A 294 15.15 6.80 -10.03
CA GLY A 294 16.12 7.77 -9.52
C GLY A 294 15.61 9.21 -9.37
N SER A 295 14.30 9.47 -9.55
CA SER A 295 13.69 10.81 -9.34
C SER A 295 13.60 11.24 -7.87
N VAL A 296 14.13 10.44 -6.94
CA VAL A 296 14.04 10.67 -5.51
C VAL A 296 15.42 11.08 -5.01
N ALA A 297 15.52 12.28 -4.47
CA ALA A 297 16.74 12.70 -3.78
C ALA A 297 17.00 11.74 -2.61
N SER A 298 18.25 11.33 -2.41
CA SER A 298 18.76 10.35 -1.45
C SER A 298 18.63 10.76 0.04
N GLY A 299 17.55 11.45 0.40
CA GLY A 299 17.17 11.82 1.76
C GLY A 299 15.64 11.97 1.93
N ALA A 300 14.84 11.41 1.01
CA ALA A 300 13.38 11.49 1.00
C ALA A 300 12.68 10.17 1.38
N SER A 301 13.44 9.21 1.90
CA SER A 301 13.07 7.87 2.31
C SER A 301 13.01 7.74 3.84
N GLU A 302 11.93 8.20 4.48
CA GLU A 302 11.76 8.03 5.94
C GLU A 302 10.31 7.68 6.33
N GLY A 303 9.63 6.83 5.55
CA GLY A 303 8.31 6.37 5.99
C GLY A 303 7.57 5.40 5.08
N GLN A 304 8.22 4.79 4.10
CA GLN A 304 7.61 3.76 3.26
C GLN A 304 8.58 2.59 3.19
N SER A 305 8.17 1.46 3.74
CA SER A 305 9.05 0.31 3.86
C SER A 305 8.38 -0.98 3.43
N PHE A 306 9.18 -1.93 2.96
CA PHE A 306 8.76 -3.30 2.68
C PHE A 306 9.37 -4.23 3.72
N ASN A 307 8.57 -5.19 4.19
CA ASN A 307 9.01 -6.17 5.16
C ASN A 307 9.68 -7.36 4.46
N LEU A 308 10.81 -7.84 4.99
CA LEU A 308 11.55 -8.93 4.35
C LEU A 308 10.86 -10.29 4.45
N LEU A 309 10.12 -10.57 5.53
CA LEU A 309 9.36 -11.81 5.63
C LEU A 309 8.19 -11.80 4.63
N ASP A 310 7.54 -10.66 4.45
CA ASP A 310 6.50 -10.49 3.43
C ASP A 310 7.10 -10.66 2.01
N LEU A 311 8.32 -10.19 1.76
CA LEU A 311 9.04 -10.42 0.50
C LEU A 311 9.34 -11.90 0.26
N VAL A 312 9.87 -12.61 1.27
CA VAL A 312 10.17 -14.05 1.20
C VAL A 312 8.91 -14.86 0.98
N SER A 313 7.86 -14.61 1.77
CA SER A 313 6.59 -15.35 1.68
C SER A 313 5.82 -15.03 0.40
N GLY A 314 5.81 -13.77 -0.06
CA GLY A 314 5.24 -13.37 -1.34
C GLY A 314 5.93 -14.05 -2.51
N THR A 315 7.27 -14.06 -2.52
CA THR A 315 8.06 -14.78 -3.54
C THR A 315 7.77 -16.28 -3.52
N ALA A 316 7.67 -16.88 -2.33
CA ALA A 316 7.32 -18.30 -2.19
C ALA A 316 5.91 -18.61 -2.74
N MET A 317 4.92 -17.75 -2.51
CA MET A 317 3.57 -17.94 -3.05
C MET A 317 3.53 -17.87 -4.57
N VAL A 318 4.28 -16.95 -5.18
CA VAL A 318 4.40 -16.84 -6.64
C VAL A 318 5.03 -18.10 -7.23
N LEU A 319 6.14 -18.57 -6.64
CA LEU A 319 6.82 -19.79 -7.10
C LEU A 319 6.00 -21.07 -6.87
N GLY A 320 5.23 -21.09 -5.78
CA GLY A 320 4.38 -22.21 -5.39
C GLY A 320 3.02 -22.23 -6.07
N GLN A 321 2.71 -21.28 -6.97
CA GLN A 321 1.41 -21.19 -7.65
C GLN A 321 1.04 -22.53 -8.31
N GLY A 322 -0.12 -23.07 -7.96
CA GLY A 322 -0.64 -24.34 -8.49
C GLY A 322 0.06 -25.60 -7.98
N ASN A 323 1.12 -25.49 -7.18
CA ASN A 323 1.82 -26.62 -6.59
C ASN A 323 1.22 -27.00 -5.23
N ALA A 324 0.99 -28.30 -5.03
CA ALA A 324 0.55 -28.84 -3.75
C ALA A 324 1.77 -29.14 -2.86
N VAL A 325 1.93 -28.36 -1.79
CA VAL A 325 3.01 -28.52 -0.81
C VAL A 325 2.54 -29.37 0.35
N ASN A 326 3.19 -30.52 0.53
CA ASN A 326 2.85 -31.45 1.60
C ASN A 326 3.40 -30.97 2.94
N PHE A 327 2.63 -31.17 4.01
CA PHE A 327 3.06 -30.97 5.38
C PHE A 327 2.72 -32.17 6.23
N ASN A 328 3.52 -32.39 7.27
CA ASN A 328 3.25 -33.42 8.27
C ASN A 328 3.54 -32.87 9.66
N VAL A 329 2.50 -32.84 10.48
CA VAL A 329 2.58 -32.54 11.90
C VAL A 329 2.51 -33.87 12.65
N ALA A 330 3.68 -34.39 13.03
CA ALA A 330 3.78 -35.61 13.83
C ALA A 330 3.16 -35.36 15.22
N GLY A 331 2.22 -36.24 15.61
CA GLY A 331 1.31 -36.00 16.73
C GLY A 331 1.97 -35.93 18.11
N GLY A 332 1.26 -35.26 19.01
CA GLY A 332 1.58 -35.12 20.43
C GLY A 332 0.40 -34.64 21.29
N VAL A 333 -0.82 -34.57 20.73
CA VAL A 333 -2.01 -34.07 21.44
C VAL A 333 -3.14 -35.11 21.33
N PRO A 334 -3.31 -36.01 22.31
CA PRO A 334 -4.45 -36.92 22.34
C PRO A 334 -5.78 -36.15 22.22
N PRO A 335 -6.74 -36.61 21.40
CA PRO A 335 -6.81 -37.90 20.69
C PRO A 335 -6.23 -37.89 19.25
N LEU A 336 -5.59 -36.82 18.80
CA LEU A 336 -4.96 -36.74 17.47
C LEU A 336 -3.64 -37.51 17.43
N ALA A 337 -3.58 -38.54 16.59
CA ALA A 337 -2.39 -39.36 16.39
C ALA A 337 -1.38 -38.69 15.44
N SER A 338 -1.88 -38.13 14.34
CA SER A 338 -1.07 -37.36 13.38
C SER A 338 -1.96 -36.53 12.47
N VAL A 339 -1.39 -35.45 11.93
CA VAL A 339 -2.07 -34.59 10.96
C VAL A 339 -1.15 -34.40 9.77
N SER A 340 -1.61 -34.79 8.59
CA SER A 340 -0.86 -34.63 7.34
C SER A 340 -1.76 -34.04 6.28
N GLY A 341 -1.18 -33.38 5.29
CA GLY A 341 -1.97 -32.80 4.22
C GLY A 341 -1.14 -32.11 3.17
N SER A 342 -1.82 -31.37 2.31
CA SER A 342 -1.20 -30.47 1.35
C SER A 342 -1.88 -29.11 1.37
N VAL A 343 -1.09 -28.06 1.11
CA VAL A 343 -1.55 -26.71 0.85
C VAL A 343 -1.28 -26.39 -0.61
N THR A 344 -2.27 -25.84 -1.31
CA THR A 344 -2.13 -25.36 -2.69
C THR A 344 -2.49 -23.89 -2.71
N VAL A 345 -1.60 -23.07 -3.28
CA VAL A 345 -1.82 -21.64 -3.48
C VAL A 345 -2.43 -21.45 -4.87
N GLY A 346 -3.50 -20.66 -4.94
CA GLY A 346 -4.13 -20.23 -6.20
C GLY A 346 -3.30 -19.14 -6.87
N GLU A 347 -3.97 -18.22 -7.55
CA GLU A 347 -3.30 -17.09 -8.20
C GLU A 347 -2.64 -16.18 -7.14
N PRO A 348 -1.33 -15.90 -7.26
CA PRO A 348 -0.63 -15.03 -6.32
C PRO A 348 -1.08 -13.58 -6.51
N MET A 349 -1.05 -12.82 -5.43
CA MET A 349 -1.42 -11.40 -5.42
C MET A 349 -0.40 -10.62 -4.61
N ALA A 350 -0.12 -9.38 -5.01
CA ALA A 350 0.75 -8.49 -4.24
C ALA A 350 0.25 -8.35 -2.80
N ARG A 351 1.11 -8.76 -1.85
CA ARG A 351 0.79 -8.76 -0.42
C ARG A 351 1.21 -7.48 0.29
N MET A 352 2.14 -6.75 -0.32
CA MET A 352 2.63 -5.46 0.14
C MET A 352 2.31 -4.40 -0.90
N ALA A 353 1.87 -3.25 -0.45
CA ALA A 353 1.70 -2.09 -1.31
C ALA A 353 2.18 -0.82 -0.65
N VAL A 354 2.71 0.08 -1.48
CA VAL A 354 2.63 1.50 -1.23
C VAL A 354 1.42 2.04 -1.98
N GLY A 355 0.53 2.73 -1.28
CA GLY A 355 -0.74 3.19 -1.85
C GLY A 355 -1.21 4.54 -1.31
N THR A 356 -2.21 5.09 -2.00
CA THR A 356 -3.05 6.23 -1.62
C THR A 356 -4.45 5.73 -1.26
N VAL A 357 -5.37 6.64 -0.91
CA VAL A 357 -6.74 6.25 -0.58
C VAL A 357 -7.41 5.58 -1.80
N GLY A 358 -8.02 4.41 -1.57
CA GLY A 358 -8.63 3.56 -2.60
C GLY A 358 -7.72 2.46 -3.14
N ASP A 359 -6.40 2.54 -2.94
CA ASP A 359 -5.49 1.44 -3.28
C ASP A 359 -5.69 0.26 -2.31
N PHE A 360 -5.43 -0.96 -2.79
CA PHE A 360 -5.65 -2.18 -2.03
C PHE A 360 -4.59 -3.25 -2.30
N VAL A 361 -4.47 -4.19 -1.36
CA VAL A 361 -3.77 -5.46 -1.53
C VAL A 361 -4.74 -6.62 -1.36
N ARG A 362 -4.40 -7.77 -1.96
CA ARG A 362 -5.22 -8.99 -1.90
C ARG A 362 -4.40 -10.15 -1.38
N THR A 363 -5.06 -11.03 -0.64
CA THR A 363 -4.46 -12.33 -0.29
C THR A 363 -4.78 -13.35 -1.38
N SER A 364 -3.84 -14.23 -1.69
CA SER A 364 -4.04 -15.34 -2.62
C SER A 364 -5.14 -16.30 -2.14
N GLN A 365 -5.79 -17.00 -3.08
CA GLN A 365 -6.66 -18.13 -2.73
C GLN A 365 -5.83 -19.30 -2.21
N VAL A 366 -6.37 -20.02 -1.24
CA VAL A 366 -5.67 -21.13 -0.60
C VAL A 366 -6.60 -22.31 -0.47
N THR A 367 -6.11 -23.46 -0.91
CA THR A 367 -6.80 -24.73 -0.73
C THR A 367 -5.97 -25.63 0.16
N ILE A 368 -6.58 -26.24 1.16
CA ILE A 368 -5.92 -27.17 2.07
C ILE A 368 -6.65 -28.51 1.97
N GLN A 369 -5.89 -29.56 1.69
CA GLN A 369 -6.34 -30.93 1.84
C GLN A 369 -5.69 -31.49 3.10
N LEU A 370 -6.50 -31.84 4.09
CA LEU A 370 -6.06 -32.33 5.39
C LEU A 370 -6.52 -33.77 5.58
N ASP A 371 -5.69 -34.58 6.23
CA ASP A 371 -5.99 -35.90 6.75
C ASP A 371 -5.67 -35.92 8.25
N ALA A 372 -6.72 -35.90 9.08
CA ALA A 372 -6.60 -36.04 10.51
C ALA A 372 -6.76 -37.51 10.91
N TYR A 373 -5.77 -38.07 11.60
CA TYR A 373 -5.82 -39.43 12.12
C TYR A 373 -6.15 -39.35 13.61
N ILE A 374 -7.33 -39.84 13.99
CA ILE A 374 -7.85 -39.78 15.35
C ILE A 374 -7.82 -41.18 15.95
N ASP A 375 -7.15 -41.35 17.09
CA ASP A 375 -7.20 -42.61 17.83
C ASP A 375 -8.51 -42.66 18.63
N THR A 376 -9.36 -43.63 18.29
CA THR A 376 -10.66 -43.80 18.95
C THR A 376 -10.62 -44.81 20.08
N GLY A 377 -9.57 -45.64 20.17
CA GLY A 377 -9.49 -46.75 21.12
C GLY A 377 -10.54 -47.85 20.91
N ILE A 378 -11.28 -47.83 19.79
CA ILE A 378 -12.36 -48.77 19.50
C ILE A 378 -11.80 -50.02 18.80
N THR A 379 -11.94 -51.18 19.45
CA THR A 379 -11.40 -52.46 18.96
C THR A 379 -12.22 -53.12 17.84
N LEU A 380 -13.47 -52.70 17.64
CA LEU A 380 -14.36 -53.22 16.58
C LEU A 380 -14.06 -52.61 15.19
N LEU A 381 -13.25 -51.56 15.14
CA LEU A 381 -12.83 -50.95 13.89
C LEU A 381 -11.73 -51.78 13.23
N ALA A 382 -11.72 -51.77 11.90
CA ALA A 382 -10.67 -52.36 11.08
C ALA A 382 -9.28 -51.80 11.41
N ASP A 383 -9.24 -50.52 11.75
CA ASP A 383 -8.10 -49.75 12.24
C ASP A 383 -8.58 -48.97 13.47
N ALA A 384 -7.81 -48.99 14.55
CA ALA A 384 -8.12 -48.21 15.76
C ALA A 384 -8.09 -46.69 15.49
N ARG A 385 -7.37 -46.29 14.44
CA ARG A 385 -7.28 -44.90 13.96
C ARG A 385 -8.34 -44.65 12.89
N VAL A 386 -9.14 -43.62 13.10
CA VAL A 386 -10.10 -43.10 12.13
C VAL A 386 -9.42 -42.02 11.31
N ARG A 387 -9.44 -42.18 9.98
CA ARG A 387 -8.94 -41.16 9.05
C ARG A 387 -10.08 -40.23 8.67
N VAL A 388 -9.92 -38.94 8.96
CA VAL A 388 -10.90 -37.91 8.65
C VAL A 388 -10.28 -36.95 7.62
N PRO A 389 -10.57 -37.16 6.32
CA PRO A 389 -10.14 -36.21 5.29
C PRO A 389 -11.01 -34.96 5.37
N ILE A 390 -10.39 -33.79 5.31
CA ILE A 390 -11.05 -32.49 5.36
C ILE A 390 -10.51 -31.65 4.21
N HIS A 391 -11.43 -31.03 3.48
CA HIS A 391 -11.13 -30.13 2.41
C HIS A 391 -11.52 -28.71 2.81
N ILE A 392 -10.58 -27.78 2.68
CA ILE A 392 -10.77 -26.38 3.05
C ILE A 392 -10.45 -25.51 1.84
N SER A 393 -11.39 -24.66 1.43
CA SER A 393 -11.22 -23.68 0.37
C SER A 393 -11.36 -22.28 0.93
N MET A 394 -10.35 -21.44 0.72
CA MET A 394 -10.31 -20.05 1.15
C MET A 394 -10.30 -19.14 -0.07
N ALA A 395 -11.28 -18.26 -0.13
CA ALA A 395 -11.30 -17.17 -1.07
C ALA A 395 -10.36 -16.05 -0.62
N GLU A 396 -10.17 -15.10 -1.52
CA GLU A 396 -9.32 -13.94 -1.32
C GLU A 396 -9.96 -12.95 -0.36
N GLY A 397 -9.13 -12.31 0.46
CA GLY A 397 -9.51 -11.11 1.17
C GLY A 397 -8.83 -9.88 0.57
N THR A 398 -9.39 -8.71 0.88
CA THR A 398 -8.87 -7.39 0.47
C THR A 398 -8.59 -6.51 1.67
N ALA A 399 -7.45 -5.82 1.67
CA ALA A 399 -7.22 -4.67 2.54
C ALA A 399 -7.10 -3.41 1.69
N THR A 400 -7.97 -2.44 1.93
CA THR A 400 -8.07 -1.21 1.14
C THR A 400 -7.74 -0.01 2.02
N VAL A 401 -6.99 0.95 1.50
CA VAL A 401 -6.74 2.22 2.19
C VAL A 401 -8.04 3.03 2.20
N SER A 402 -8.68 3.11 3.36
CA SER A 402 -9.95 3.84 3.53
C SER A 402 -9.72 5.34 3.70
N ASN A 403 -8.71 5.72 4.48
CA ASN A 403 -8.40 7.12 4.74
C ASN A 403 -6.96 7.30 5.27
N ILE A 404 -6.32 8.44 5.00
CA ILE A 404 -5.01 8.82 5.56
C ILE A 404 -5.13 10.20 6.24
N PRO A 405 -5.67 10.28 7.47
CA PRO A 405 -5.89 11.57 8.13
C PRO A 405 -4.61 12.25 8.64
N CYS A 406 -3.52 11.51 8.92
CA CYS A 406 -2.24 12.08 9.40
C CYS A 406 -2.34 12.88 10.70
N THR A 407 -2.98 12.32 11.74
CA THR A 407 -3.12 13.02 13.03
C THR A 407 -2.10 12.53 14.06
N GLU A 408 -1.17 13.41 14.49
CA GLU A 408 -0.01 13.10 15.37
C GLU A 408 -0.39 12.49 16.74
N ALA A 409 -1.63 12.62 17.20
CA ALA A 409 -2.13 12.02 18.44
C ALA A 409 -3.37 11.15 18.24
N GLY A 410 -3.64 10.73 17.00
CA GLY A 410 -4.85 10.02 16.62
C GLY A 410 -4.58 8.96 15.55
N THR A 411 -5.51 8.87 14.61
CA THR A 411 -5.38 7.95 13.47
C THR A 411 -4.37 8.55 12.47
N MET A 412 -3.36 7.76 12.11
CA MET A 412 -2.45 8.08 11.00
C MET A 412 -3.05 7.62 9.67
N THR A 413 -3.59 6.40 9.65
CA THR A 413 -4.25 5.79 8.50
C THR A 413 -5.34 4.83 8.96
N ALA A 414 -6.33 4.59 8.11
CA ALA A 414 -7.38 3.61 8.31
C ALA A 414 -7.42 2.65 7.12
N LEU A 415 -7.41 1.36 7.41
CA LEU A 415 -7.54 0.30 6.41
C LEU A 415 -8.90 -0.38 6.57
N GLU A 416 -9.63 -0.55 5.47
CA GLU A 416 -10.79 -1.43 5.42
C GLU A 416 -10.33 -2.84 5.07
N GLY A 417 -10.42 -3.75 6.05
CA GLY A 417 -10.12 -5.16 5.85
C GLY A 417 -11.40 -5.93 5.57
N MET A 418 -11.41 -6.70 4.49
CA MET A 418 -12.46 -7.65 4.15
C MET A 418 -11.87 -9.06 4.10
N THR A 419 -12.36 -9.94 4.98
CA THR A 419 -11.93 -11.34 4.99
C THR A 419 -12.51 -12.10 3.79
N GLY A 420 -11.73 -13.02 3.23
CA GLY A 420 -12.24 -13.95 2.22
C GLY A 420 -13.25 -14.92 2.81
N THR A 421 -14.21 -15.35 1.99
CA THR A 421 -15.12 -16.45 2.35
C THR A 421 -14.34 -17.75 2.47
N LEU A 422 -14.76 -18.61 3.37
CA LEU A 422 -14.11 -19.89 3.65
C LEU A 422 -15.16 -21.00 3.68
N ALA A 423 -14.80 -22.18 3.21
CA ALA A 423 -15.62 -23.37 3.42
C ALA A 423 -14.74 -24.54 3.83
N ALA A 424 -15.08 -25.17 4.95
CA ALA A 424 -14.51 -26.45 5.37
C ALA A 424 -15.55 -27.55 5.18
N ARG A 425 -15.14 -28.71 4.67
CA ARG A 425 -16.02 -29.87 4.48
C ARG A 425 -15.28 -31.18 4.66
N TYR A 426 -16.02 -32.23 5.00
CA TYR A 426 -15.46 -33.57 4.99
C TYR A 426 -15.18 -34.04 3.56
N GLY A 427 -14.07 -34.75 3.39
CA GLY A 427 -13.68 -35.39 2.14
C GLY A 427 -12.52 -34.74 1.41
N THR A 428 -12.48 -35.00 0.11
CA THR A 428 -11.48 -34.49 -0.83
C THR A 428 -12.16 -33.67 -1.91
N MET A 429 -11.37 -33.02 -2.77
CA MET A 429 -11.90 -32.35 -3.98
C MET A 429 -12.90 -33.23 -4.77
N ALA A 430 -12.61 -34.52 -4.93
CA ALA A 430 -13.42 -35.44 -5.73
C ALA A 430 -14.53 -36.18 -4.96
N ASN A 431 -14.47 -36.22 -3.62
CA ASN A 431 -15.38 -37.01 -2.80
C ASN A 431 -15.86 -36.22 -1.59
N SER A 432 -17.17 -35.96 -1.50
CA SER A 432 -17.81 -35.24 -0.38
C SER A 432 -18.36 -36.14 0.72
N THR A 433 -18.31 -37.46 0.55
CA THR A 433 -18.77 -38.47 1.51
C THR A 433 -17.70 -39.57 1.69
N PRO A 434 -16.50 -39.22 2.19
CA PRO A 434 -15.40 -40.17 2.38
C PRO A 434 -15.78 -41.28 3.38
N THR A 435 -15.32 -42.49 3.11
CA THR A 435 -15.27 -43.55 4.12
C THR A 435 -14.18 -43.20 5.14
N ILE A 436 -14.58 -43.05 6.41
CA ILE A 436 -13.68 -42.66 7.51
C ILE A 436 -13.23 -43.86 8.35
N ALA A 437 -14.03 -44.91 8.41
CA ALA A 437 -13.75 -46.13 9.18
C ALA A 437 -14.57 -47.30 8.64
N THR A 438 -14.07 -48.52 8.84
CA THR A 438 -14.78 -49.76 8.49
C THR A 438 -14.94 -50.61 9.75
N ILE A 439 -16.14 -51.13 10.01
CA ILE A 439 -16.41 -52.04 11.12
C ILE A 439 -16.10 -53.46 10.68
N ARG A 440 -15.31 -54.17 11.50
CA ARG A 440 -15.02 -55.60 11.32
C ARG A 440 -15.66 -56.42 12.42
N LEU A 441 -16.32 -57.51 12.03
CA LEU A 441 -16.79 -58.52 12.96
C LEU A 441 -16.00 -59.81 12.77
N ASN A 442 -15.65 -60.44 13.89
CA ASN A 442 -15.10 -61.78 13.86
C ASN A 442 -16.25 -62.78 13.71
N VAL A 443 -16.36 -63.39 12.54
CA VAL A 443 -17.38 -64.38 12.24
C VAL A 443 -16.78 -65.78 12.38
N PRO A 444 -17.36 -66.67 13.19
CA PRO A 444 -16.90 -68.05 13.31
C PRO A 444 -16.79 -68.69 11.91
N LEU A 445 -15.67 -69.36 11.64
CA LEU A 445 -15.34 -70.03 10.36
C LEU A 445 -14.94 -69.12 9.17
N LEU A 446 -15.17 -67.80 9.24
CA LEU A 446 -14.81 -66.85 8.16
C LEU A 446 -13.74 -65.82 8.57
N GLY A 447 -13.42 -65.73 9.87
CA GLY A 447 -12.44 -64.77 10.39
C GLY A 447 -12.99 -63.36 10.47
N ASN A 448 -12.12 -62.34 10.41
CA ASN A 448 -12.54 -60.94 10.46
C ASN A 448 -13.10 -60.50 9.11
N VAL A 449 -14.38 -60.13 9.08
CA VAL A 449 -15.08 -59.69 7.87
C VAL A 449 -15.49 -58.22 8.02
N ASN A 450 -15.31 -57.42 6.97
CA ASN A 450 -15.80 -56.04 6.91
C ASN A 450 -17.32 -56.05 6.73
N VAL A 451 -18.07 -55.40 7.62
CA VAL A 451 -19.55 -55.48 7.62
C VAL A 451 -20.19 -54.15 7.23
N ILE A 452 -19.62 -53.03 7.70
CA ILE A 452 -20.17 -51.69 7.52
C ILE A 452 -19.03 -50.71 7.25
N ASP A 453 -19.18 -49.88 6.21
CA ASP A 453 -18.37 -48.69 6.01
C ASP A 453 -19.08 -47.48 6.61
N LEU A 454 -18.34 -46.69 7.38
CA LEU A 454 -18.81 -45.44 7.97
C LEU A 454 -18.32 -44.29 7.11
N THR A 455 -19.26 -43.48 6.64
CA THR A 455 -18.97 -42.31 5.81
C THR A 455 -19.20 -41.03 6.59
N ALA A 456 -18.31 -40.05 6.49
CA ALA A 456 -18.54 -38.72 7.06
C ALA A 456 -19.02 -37.76 5.99
N SER A 457 -19.94 -36.86 6.34
CA SER A 457 -20.38 -35.76 5.49
C SER A 457 -20.73 -34.55 6.35
N GLY A 458 -20.78 -33.37 5.73
CA GLY A 458 -20.97 -32.10 6.41
C GLY A 458 -20.07 -31.02 5.85
N SER A 459 -20.53 -29.78 5.92
CA SER A 459 -19.80 -28.60 5.50
C SER A 459 -20.13 -27.42 6.40
N TYR A 460 -19.13 -26.60 6.68
CA TYR A 460 -19.25 -25.37 7.45
C TYR A 460 -18.77 -24.19 6.60
N PRO A 461 -19.69 -23.40 6.02
CA PRO A 461 -19.35 -22.17 5.33
C PRO A 461 -19.15 -21.02 6.33
N VAL A 462 -18.13 -20.20 6.10
CA VAL A 462 -17.85 -18.96 6.83
C VAL A 462 -17.92 -17.81 5.83
N GLY A 463 -18.80 -16.84 6.13
CA GLY A 463 -18.97 -15.64 5.31
C GLY A 463 -17.78 -14.68 5.39
N SER A 464 -17.83 -13.62 4.60
CA SER A 464 -16.88 -12.51 4.71
C SER A 464 -17.28 -11.54 5.82
N SER A 465 -16.30 -10.90 6.44
CA SER A 465 -16.48 -9.81 7.41
C SER A 465 -15.68 -8.61 6.93
N THR A 466 -16.30 -7.43 6.96
CA THR A 466 -15.68 -6.17 6.55
C THR A 466 -15.65 -5.22 7.73
N GLN A 467 -14.45 -4.73 8.07
CA GLN A 467 -14.25 -3.80 9.19
C GLN A 467 -13.19 -2.77 8.83
N VAL A 468 -13.45 -1.51 9.20
CA VAL A 468 -12.45 -0.44 9.12
C VAL A 468 -11.65 -0.42 10.41
N VAL A 469 -10.32 -0.51 10.28
CA VAL A 469 -9.39 -0.49 11.41
C VAL A 469 -8.45 0.70 11.31
N ASN A 470 -8.36 1.45 12.40
CA ASN A 470 -7.51 2.62 12.51
C ASN A 470 -6.13 2.24 13.06
N PHE A 471 -5.09 2.81 12.47
CA PHE A 471 -3.71 2.69 12.91
C PHE A 471 -3.21 4.02 13.45
N THR A 472 -2.72 4.01 14.68
CA THR A 472 -2.06 5.15 15.32
C THR A 472 -0.58 5.20 14.95
N GLN A 473 0.11 6.31 15.27
CA GLN A 473 1.55 6.39 15.07
C GLN A 473 2.32 5.28 15.81
N ILE A 474 1.91 4.96 17.06
CA ILE A 474 2.49 3.88 17.86
C ILE A 474 2.28 2.51 17.17
N ASP A 475 1.13 2.32 16.53
CA ASP A 475 0.87 1.07 15.80
C ASP A 475 1.82 0.93 14.60
N VAL A 476 2.08 2.03 13.89
CA VAL A 476 3.01 2.05 12.75
C VAL A 476 4.45 1.79 13.21
N GLU A 477 4.90 2.51 14.25
CA GLU A 477 6.26 2.38 14.80
C GLU A 477 6.54 0.98 15.35
N ASN A 478 5.57 0.37 16.03
CA ASN A 478 5.70 -0.99 16.58
C ASN A 478 5.35 -2.10 15.58
N GLN A 479 4.98 -1.76 14.35
CA GLN A 479 4.47 -2.70 13.34
C GLN A 479 3.33 -3.59 13.87
N SER A 480 2.41 -2.95 14.59
CA SER A 480 1.33 -3.63 15.28
C SER A 480 0.36 -4.24 14.28
N VAL A 481 0.08 -5.51 14.49
CA VAL A 481 -0.85 -6.27 13.67
C VAL A 481 -2.27 -5.96 14.12
N ARG A 482 -3.13 -5.61 13.16
CA ARG A 482 -4.56 -5.46 13.38
C ARG A 482 -5.32 -6.53 12.61
N THR A 483 -6.30 -7.12 13.27
CA THR A 483 -6.99 -8.30 12.76
C THR A 483 -8.47 -8.02 12.54
N VAL A 484 -8.96 -8.42 11.36
CA VAL A 484 -10.40 -8.51 11.05
C VAL A 484 -10.76 -9.99 10.95
N SER A 485 -11.87 -10.38 11.58
CA SER A 485 -12.32 -11.77 11.62
C SER A 485 -13.80 -11.90 11.28
N ALA A 486 -14.15 -12.99 10.61
CA ALA A 486 -15.53 -13.42 10.37
C ALA A 486 -15.96 -14.50 11.38
N ASP A 487 -15.14 -15.55 11.52
CA ASP A 487 -15.29 -16.62 12.51
C ASP A 487 -13.94 -17.33 12.68
N THR A 488 -13.54 -17.58 13.93
CA THR A 488 -12.24 -18.20 14.26
C THR A 488 -12.34 -19.68 14.62
N ALA A 489 -13.55 -20.26 14.69
CA ALA A 489 -13.78 -21.60 15.24
C ALA A 489 -14.28 -22.60 14.18
N VAL A 490 -13.57 -22.66 13.05
CA VAL A 490 -13.98 -23.37 11.83
C VAL A 490 -14.12 -24.87 12.05
N PHE A 491 -13.17 -25.49 12.76
CA PHE A 491 -13.23 -26.94 12.99
C PHE A 491 -14.27 -27.30 14.04
N SER A 492 -14.53 -26.42 15.01
CA SER A 492 -15.65 -26.59 15.95
C SER A 492 -17.01 -26.53 15.24
N GLY A 493 -17.19 -25.59 14.29
CA GLY A 493 -18.37 -25.49 13.44
C GLY A 493 -18.54 -26.71 12.53
N LEU A 494 -17.43 -27.19 11.94
CA LEU A 494 -17.44 -28.40 11.13
C LEU A 494 -17.79 -29.65 11.96
N ALA A 495 -17.29 -29.76 13.19
CA ALA A 495 -17.63 -30.83 14.12
C ALA A 495 -19.13 -30.83 14.46
N GLY A 496 -19.74 -29.65 14.64
CA GLY A 496 -21.19 -29.52 14.82
C GLY A 496 -22.00 -29.91 13.58
N ALA A 497 -21.42 -29.77 12.38
CA ALA A 497 -22.02 -30.15 11.10
C ALA A 497 -21.79 -31.63 10.71
N LEU A 498 -21.07 -32.40 11.53
CA LEU A 498 -20.71 -33.78 11.23
C LEU A 498 -21.93 -34.71 11.18
N GLN A 499 -22.08 -35.40 10.05
CA GLN A 499 -23.06 -36.46 9.86
C GLN A 499 -22.33 -37.76 9.50
N ILE A 500 -22.61 -38.83 10.26
CA ILE A 500 -22.08 -40.17 9.97
C ILE A 500 -23.17 -40.99 9.28
N GLY A 501 -22.90 -41.33 8.03
CA GLY A 501 -23.65 -42.32 7.25
C GLY A 501 -23.08 -43.73 7.44
N GLN A 502 -23.91 -44.74 7.18
CA GLN A 502 -23.52 -46.15 7.21
C GLN A 502 -23.83 -46.79 5.85
N VAL A 503 -22.85 -47.50 5.30
CA VAL A 503 -22.99 -48.28 4.08
C VAL A 503 -22.81 -49.75 4.46
N VAL A 504 -23.89 -50.52 4.37
CA VAL A 504 -23.88 -51.95 4.73
C VAL A 504 -23.25 -52.73 3.57
N LEU A 505 -22.12 -53.39 3.83
CA LEU A 505 -21.40 -54.18 2.83
C LEU A 505 -21.94 -55.61 2.74
N LEU A 506 -22.42 -56.16 3.86
CA LEU A 506 -22.98 -57.50 3.98
C LEU A 506 -24.35 -57.44 4.66
N GLY A 507 -25.41 -57.55 3.85
CA GLY A 507 -26.79 -57.54 4.33
C GLY A 507 -27.10 -58.73 5.24
N GLY A 508 -27.72 -58.48 6.40
CA GLY A 508 -28.26 -59.52 7.29
C GLY A 508 -27.42 -59.86 8.54
N ILE A 509 -26.25 -59.24 8.74
CA ILE A 509 -25.46 -59.41 9.97
C ILE A 509 -25.83 -58.30 10.96
N PRO A 510 -26.56 -58.58 12.05
CA PRO A 510 -26.84 -57.57 13.07
C PRO A 510 -25.54 -57.19 13.79
N VAL A 511 -25.22 -55.91 13.85
CA VAL A 511 -24.10 -55.37 14.65
C VAL A 511 -24.67 -54.90 16.00
N PRO A 512 -24.47 -55.65 17.10
CA PRO A 512 -24.99 -55.26 18.40
C PRO A 512 -24.35 -53.96 18.87
N GLY A 513 -25.14 -53.03 19.40
CA GLY A 513 -24.62 -51.77 19.94
C GLY A 513 -24.14 -50.75 18.90
N LEU A 514 -24.47 -50.94 17.61
CA LEU A 514 -24.06 -50.04 16.52
C LEU A 514 -24.42 -48.57 16.79
N ALA A 515 -25.61 -48.30 17.35
CA ALA A 515 -26.01 -46.95 17.71
C ALA A 515 -25.07 -46.31 18.76
N GLY A 516 -24.70 -47.07 19.80
CA GLY A 516 -23.73 -46.61 20.80
C GLY A 516 -22.33 -46.42 20.22
N LEU A 517 -21.91 -47.32 19.33
CA LEU A 517 -20.64 -47.20 18.62
C LEU A 517 -20.59 -45.94 17.74
N LEU A 518 -21.65 -45.67 16.98
CA LEU A 518 -21.77 -44.46 16.16
C LEU A 518 -21.69 -43.19 17.02
N THR A 519 -22.35 -43.17 18.18
CA THR A 519 -22.24 -42.01 19.11
C THR A 519 -20.84 -41.84 19.69
N THR A 520 -20.11 -42.93 19.96
CA THR A 520 -18.73 -42.88 20.44
C THR A 520 -17.80 -42.35 19.35
N ILE A 521 -17.96 -42.82 18.10
CA ILE A 521 -17.17 -42.34 16.96
C ILE A 521 -17.47 -40.86 16.69
N LEU A 522 -18.74 -40.47 16.69
CA LEU A 522 -19.14 -39.06 16.52
C LEU A 522 -18.48 -38.17 17.58
N SER A 523 -18.49 -38.60 18.84
CA SER A 523 -17.87 -37.86 19.95
C SER A 523 -16.33 -37.83 19.83
N ALA A 524 -15.70 -38.95 19.48
CA ALA A 524 -14.24 -39.02 19.31
C ALA A 524 -13.76 -38.14 18.15
N VAL A 525 -14.47 -38.18 17.02
CA VAL A 525 -14.18 -37.32 15.87
C VAL A 525 -14.42 -35.86 16.22
N GLY A 526 -15.57 -35.51 16.82
CA GLY A 526 -15.87 -34.14 17.23
C GLY A 526 -14.82 -33.55 18.19
N ASN A 527 -14.41 -34.32 19.20
CA ASN A 527 -13.35 -33.91 20.14
C ASN A 527 -11.99 -33.79 19.46
N GLY A 528 -11.65 -34.69 18.53
CA GLY A 528 -10.40 -34.61 17.78
C GLY A 528 -10.34 -33.38 16.87
N LEU A 529 -11.47 -32.98 16.29
CA LEU A 529 -11.54 -31.78 15.43
C LEU A 529 -11.37 -30.48 16.21
N ALA A 530 -11.89 -30.38 17.44
CA ALA A 530 -11.73 -29.19 18.26
C ALA A 530 -10.24 -28.89 18.59
N VAL A 531 -9.38 -29.90 18.56
CA VAL A 531 -7.93 -29.75 18.79
C VAL A 531 -7.19 -29.32 17.51
N LEU A 532 -7.83 -29.41 16.34
CA LEU A 532 -7.22 -28.98 15.07
C LEU A 532 -7.18 -27.47 14.89
N ASP A 533 -8.14 -26.72 15.45
CA ASP A 533 -8.19 -25.25 15.34
C ASP A 533 -6.82 -24.59 15.65
N PRO A 534 -6.17 -24.82 16.83
CA PRO A 534 -4.88 -24.22 17.14
C PRO A 534 -3.73 -24.75 16.27
N ILE A 535 -3.74 -26.04 15.91
CA ILE A 535 -2.68 -26.67 15.10
C ILE A 535 -2.66 -26.09 13.68
N ILE A 536 -3.84 -26.02 13.06
CA ILE A 536 -4.00 -25.50 11.70
C ILE A 536 -3.84 -23.98 11.69
N SER A 537 -4.28 -23.28 12.73
CA SER A 537 -3.97 -21.86 12.88
C SER A 537 -2.44 -21.63 12.86
N SER A 538 -1.66 -22.39 13.63
CA SER A 538 -0.18 -22.28 13.63
C SER A 538 0.45 -22.64 12.28
N LEU A 539 -0.06 -23.69 11.62
CA LEU A 539 0.33 -24.07 10.26
C LEU A 539 0.15 -22.91 9.28
N LEU A 540 -1.03 -22.31 9.28
CA LEU A 540 -1.38 -21.30 8.30
C LEU A 540 -0.72 -19.97 8.59
N THR A 541 -0.54 -19.59 9.87
CA THR A 541 0.18 -18.36 10.23
C THR A 541 1.58 -18.34 9.66
N THR A 542 2.18 -19.50 9.48
CA THR A 542 3.52 -19.66 8.91
C THR A 542 3.60 -19.28 7.43
N LEU A 543 2.51 -19.47 6.68
CA LEU A 543 2.37 -18.99 5.31
C LEU A 543 1.80 -17.56 5.26
N GLY A 544 1.57 -16.94 6.41
CA GLY A 544 0.82 -15.71 6.51
C GLY A 544 -0.64 -15.85 6.05
N ILE A 545 -1.26 -16.99 6.31
CA ILE A 545 -2.70 -17.23 6.10
C ILE A 545 -3.38 -17.51 7.46
N LYS A 546 -4.65 -17.15 7.65
CA LYS A 546 -5.46 -17.62 8.80
C LYS A 546 -6.87 -17.88 8.29
N LEU A 547 -7.53 -18.89 8.85
CA LEU A 547 -8.89 -19.24 8.47
C LEU A 547 -9.88 -18.15 8.92
N GLY A 548 -10.64 -17.57 8.00
CA GLY A 548 -11.69 -16.60 8.31
C GLY A 548 -11.19 -15.30 8.94
N VAL A 549 -9.88 -15.02 8.80
CA VAL A 549 -9.19 -13.92 9.48
C VAL A 549 -8.22 -13.26 8.51
N MET A 550 -8.20 -11.94 8.52
CA MET A 550 -7.23 -11.12 7.81
C MET A 550 -6.46 -10.29 8.83
N ASP A 551 -5.14 -10.40 8.81
CA ASP A 551 -4.31 -9.42 9.48
C ASP A 551 -3.84 -8.36 8.48
N MET A 552 -3.73 -7.13 8.98
CA MET A 552 -3.23 -5.98 8.26
C MET A 552 -2.15 -5.32 9.11
N THR A 553 -1.07 -4.90 8.47
CA THR A 553 0.02 -4.16 9.11
C THR A 553 0.32 -2.94 8.28
N VAL A 554 0.55 -1.80 8.94
CA VAL A 554 1.02 -0.58 8.31
C VAL A 554 2.49 -0.44 8.62
N HIS A 555 3.33 -0.45 7.59
CA HIS A 555 4.78 -0.38 7.70
C HIS A 555 5.30 1.05 7.73
N GLY A 556 4.51 1.99 7.21
CA GLY A 556 4.85 3.40 7.27
C GLY A 556 3.75 4.28 6.68
N VAL A 557 3.66 5.51 7.17
CA VAL A 557 2.72 6.52 6.67
C VAL A 557 3.50 7.77 6.34
N ARG A 558 3.34 8.27 5.11
CA ARG A 558 3.99 9.49 4.66
C ARG A 558 2.97 10.59 4.46
N CYS A 559 3.09 11.59 5.33
CA CYS A 559 2.28 12.79 5.36
C CYS A 559 3.14 13.98 4.95
N ASN A 560 3.57 14.04 3.68
CA ASN A 560 4.45 15.12 3.19
C ASN A 560 3.93 16.52 3.53
N SER A 561 4.81 17.51 3.61
CA SER A 561 4.33 18.89 3.56
C SER A 561 3.64 19.13 2.20
N PRO A 562 2.52 19.86 2.15
CA PRO A 562 1.96 20.29 0.89
C PRO A 562 3.00 21.00 0.05
N THR A 563 2.92 20.82 -1.27
CA THR A 563 3.86 21.42 -2.20
C THR A 563 3.11 22.20 -3.26
N LEU A 564 3.72 23.30 -3.72
CA LEU A 564 3.24 24.03 -4.88
C LEU A 564 3.53 23.22 -6.13
N VAL A 565 2.53 23.16 -7.02
CA VAL A 565 2.59 22.41 -8.27
C VAL A 565 2.20 23.32 -9.42
N LEU A 566 2.73 23.01 -10.61
CA LEU A 566 2.55 23.79 -11.84
C LEU A 566 1.37 23.31 -12.66
#